data_AF-A0A3D1IKW1-F1
#
_entry.id   AF-A0A3D1IKW1-F1
#
_cell.length_a   1.000
_cell.length_b   1.000
_cell.length_c   1.000
_cell.angle_alpha   90.00
_cell.angle_beta   90.00
_cell.angle_gamma   90.00
#
_symmetry.space_group_name_H-M   'P 1'
#
loop_
_entity.id
_entity.type
_entity.pdbx_description
1 polymer ?
#
loop_
_entity_poly.entity_id
_entity_poly.type
_entity_poly.pdbx_seq_one_letter_code
_entity_poly.pdbx_strand_id
1 'polypeptide(L)'
;MTSLNEMVAGSRVSIVTFGNISGVADSGWFGDGIAEAVAADLSPAADVVIDRRDATAPVLDTADAASRGRDANARWVIHGGYQQQGSQIRITARLIDTESGAVVRA
;
A
#
# COMPACT_ATOMS: atom_id res chain seq x y z
N MET A 1 -6.27 3.68 -20.91
CA MET A 1 -5.78 3.87 -19.53
C MET A 1 -4.73 2.81 -19.28
N THR A 2 -3.53 3.18 -18.86
CA THR A 2 -2.46 2.23 -18.54
C THR A 2 -2.84 1.40 -17.31
N SER A 3 -2.66 0.09 -17.37
CA SER A 3 -2.94 -0.81 -16.25
C SER A 3 -1.91 -0.61 -15.13
N LEU A 4 -2.25 -1.02 -13.89
CA LEU A 4 -1.32 -0.91 -12.77
C LEU A 4 -0.05 -1.73 -13.03
N ASN A 5 -0.19 -2.95 -13.56
CA ASN A 5 0.92 -3.83 -13.90
C ASN A 5 1.87 -3.21 -14.93
N GLU A 6 1.34 -2.55 -15.97
CA GLU A 6 2.17 -1.83 -16.94
C GLU A 6 2.92 -0.65 -16.33
N MET A 7 2.30 0.08 -15.38
CA MET A 7 2.94 1.23 -14.72
C MET A 7 4.13 0.81 -13.84
N VAL A 8 4.02 -0.34 -13.17
CA VAL A 8 5.03 -0.82 -12.21
C VAL A 8 5.97 -1.88 -12.79
N ALA A 9 5.77 -2.27 -14.05
CA ALA A 9 6.52 -3.35 -14.70
C ALA A 9 8.04 -3.15 -14.59
N GLY A 10 8.76 -4.21 -14.20
CA GLY A 10 10.22 -4.21 -14.08
C GLY A 10 10.77 -3.31 -12.97
N SER A 11 9.92 -2.74 -12.12
CA SER A 11 10.31 -1.90 -10.99
C SER A 11 10.21 -2.65 -9.67
N ARG A 12 10.87 -2.11 -8.63
CA ARG A 12 10.62 -2.51 -7.24
C ARG A 12 9.45 -1.72 -6.66
N VAL A 13 8.50 -2.40 -6.06
CA VAL A 13 7.27 -1.85 -5.47
C VAL A 13 7.23 -2.20 -3.99
N SER A 14 7.16 -1.18 -3.14
CA SER A 14 6.89 -1.37 -1.71
C SER A 14 5.39 -1.29 -1.45
N ILE A 15 4.83 -2.24 -0.73
CA ILE A 15 3.42 -2.24 -0.31
C ILE A 15 3.40 -2.07 1.19
N VAL A 16 2.98 -0.90 1.65
CA VAL A 16 2.77 -0.66 3.08
C VAL A 16 1.48 -1.32 3.51
N THR A 17 1.49 -2.01 4.64
CA THR A 17 0.27 -2.65 5.17
C THR A 17 -0.86 -1.65 5.36
N PHE A 18 -2.08 -2.06 5.03
CA PHE A 18 -3.21 -1.15 4.95
C PHE A 18 -3.70 -0.80 6.36
N GLY A 19 -3.81 0.50 6.65
CA GLY A 19 -4.20 0.96 7.98
C GLY A 19 -5.70 0.89 8.23
N ASN A 20 -6.09 0.54 9.46
CA ASN A 20 -7.49 0.57 9.88
C ASN A 20 -7.95 2.01 10.18
N ILE A 21 -8.96 2.50 9.46
CA ILE A 21 -9.57 3.82 9.69
C ILE A 21 -11.01 3.73 10.23
N SER A 22 -11.40 2.55 10.72
CA SER A 22 -12.74 2.27 11.26
C SER A 22 -12.93 2.81 12.68
N GLY A 23 -11.84 3.15 13.39
CA GLY A 23 -11.88 3.57 14.80
C GLY A 23 -12.11 2.43 15.80
N VAL A 24 -12.20 1.19 15.33
CA VAL A 24 -12.31 -0.03 16.15
C VAL A 24 -10.95 -0.72 16.16
N ALA A 25 -10.48 -1.13 17.34
CA ALA A 25 -9.24 -1.87 17.47
C ALA A 25 -9.28 -3.16 16.64
N ASP A 26 -8.24 -3.39 15.84
CA ASP A 26 -8.03 -4.61 15.06
C ASP A 26 -6.60 -5.12 15.30
N SER A 27 -6.40 -6.42 15.11
CA SER A 27 -5.09 -7.05 15.26
C SER A 27 -4.14 -6.80 14.08
N GLY A 28 -4.58 -6.06 13.05
CA GLY A 28 -3.78 -5.71 11.87
C GLY A 28 -3.79 -6.79 10.78
N TRP A 29 -4.26 -8.00 11.11
CA TRP A 29 -4.33 -9.14 10.19
C TRP A 29 -5.06 -8.81 8.89
N PHE A 30 -6.08 -7.95 8.94
CA PHE A 30 -6.85 -7.59 7.75
C PHE A 30 -6.05 -6.66 6.83
N GLY A 31 -5.33 -5.70 7.41
CA GLY A 31 -4.43 -4.80 6.69
C GLY A 31 -3.27 -5.53 6.02
N ASP A 32 -2.71 -6.52 6.72
CA ASP A 32 -1.69 -7.43 6.21
C ASP A 32 -2.25 -8.30 5.08
N GLY A 33 -3.45 -8.85 5.24
CA GLY A 33 -4.10 -9.68 4.22
C GLY A 33 -4.37 -8.92 2.92
N ILE A 34 -4.76 -7.65 2.99
CA ILE A 34 -4.90 -6.79 1.80
C ILE A 34 -3.55 -6.62 1.11
N ALA A 35 -2.49 -6.33 1.88
CA ALA A 35 -1.15 -6.12 1.32
C ALA A 35 -0.62 -7.39 0.63
N GLU A 36 -0.84 -8.56 1.22
CA GLU A 36 -0.49 -9.86 0.63
C GLU A 36 -1.26 -10.11 -0.68
N ALA A 37 -2.55 -9.78 -0.73
CA ALA A 37 -3.34 -9.93 -1.96
C ALA A 37 -2.83 -9.02 -3.09
N VAL A 38 -2.53 -7.75 -2.78
CA VAL A 38 -1.94 -6.82 -3.76
C VAL A 38 -0.56 -7.29 -4.20
N ALA A 39 0.26 -7.82 -3.28
CA ALA A 39 1.58 -8.33 -3.59
C ALA A 39 1.51 -9.51 -4.55
N ALA A 40 0.61 -10.46 -4.31
CA ALA A 40 0.39 -11.62 -5.16
C ALA A 40 0.01 -11.20 -6.60
N ASP A 41 -0.87 -10.21 -6.74
CA ASP A 41 -1.32 -9.71 -8.05
C ASP A 41 -0.20 -9.00 -8.85
N LEU A 42 0.71 -8.30 -8.15
CA LEU A 42 1.79 -7.51 -8.78
C LEU A 42 3.09 -8.29 -9.00
N SER A 43 3.34 -9.34 -8.21
CA SER A 43 4.56 -10.16 -8.27
C SER A 43 4.93 -10.67 -9.67
N PRO A 44 3.97 -11.00 -10.58
CA PRO A 44 4.32 -11.40 -11.94
C PRO A 44 4.96 -10.30 -12.79
N ALA A 45 4.74 -9.02 -12.45
CA ALA A 45 5.21 -7.87 -13.23
C ALA A 45 6.33 -7.06 -12.56
N ALA A 46 6.49 -7.17 -11.24
CA ALA A 46 7.38 -6.32 -10.45
C ALA A 46 8.08 -7.08 -9.31
N ASP A 47 9.18 -6.54 -8.81
CA ASP A 47 9.81 -6.98 -7.56
C ASP A 47 9.05 -6.35 -6.38
N VAL A 48 8.33 -7.16 -5.61
CA VAL A 48 7.43 -6.67 -4.57
C VAL A 48 8.01 -6.92 -3.18
N VAL A 49 7.94 -5.90 -2.31
CA VAL A 49 8.25 -6.02 -0.89
C VAL A 49 7.08 -5.52 -0.06
N ILE A 50 6.69 -6.28 0.96
CA ILE A 50 5.66 -5.86 1.91
C ILE A 50 6.34 -5.20 3.10
N ASP A 51 5.96 -3.96 3.35
CA ASP A 51 6.45 -3.15 4.44
C ASP A 51 5.41 -3.13 5.58
N ARG A 52 5.59 -4.06 6.52
CA ARG A 52 4.69 -4.28 7.65
C ARG A 52 4.83 -3.18 8.70
N ARG A 53 3.69 -2.73 9.23
CA ARG A 53 3.60 -1.75 10.31
C ARG A 53 2.84 -2.29 11.50
N ASP A 54 3.08 -1.71 12.66
CA ASP A 54 2.27 -1.96 13.85
C ASP A 54 0.79 -1.60 13.55
N ALA A 55 -0.11 -2.52 13.87
CA ALA A 55 -1.55 -2.38 13.65
C ALA A 55 -2.16 -1.14 14.34
N THR A 56 -1.52 -0.68 15.42
CA THR A 56 -1.93 0.49 16.20
C THR A 56 -1.30 1.79 15.69
N ALA A 57 -0.33 1.71 14.77
CA ALA A 57 0.31 2.89 14.23
C ALA A 57 -0.68 3.72 13.38
N PRO A 58 -0.60 5.05 13.42
CA PRO A 58 -1.40 5.92 12.56
C PRO A 58 -1.17 5.58 11.08
N VAL A 59 -2.22 5.65 10.26
CA VAL A 59 -2.12 5.48 8.81
C VAL A 59 -1.15 6.50 8.24
N LEU A 60 -0.23 6.05 7.37
CA LEU A 60 0.75 6.95 6.75
C LEU A 60 0.06 7.97 5.85
N ASP A 61 0.54 9.20 5.91
CA ASP A 61 0.31 10.13 4.83
C ASP A 61 1.16 9.78 3.59
N THR A 62 0.93 10.51 2.50
CA THR A 62 1.64 10.30 1.23
C THR A 62 3.15 10.52 1.36
N ALA A 63 3.58 11.50 2.16
CA ALA A 63 4.99 11.87 2.27
C ALA A 63 5.78 10.80 3.06
N ASP A 64 5.20 10.33 4.16
CA ASP A 64 5.77 9.25 4.96
C ASP A 64 5.80 7.95 4.16
N ALA A 65 4.72 7.62 3.45
CA ALA A 65 4.70 6.44 2.57
C ALA A 65 5.81 6.50 1.50
N ALA A 66 5.98 7.65 0.84
CA ALA A 66 7.06 7.85 -0.13
C ALA A 66 8.44 7.66 0.52
N SER A 67 8.64 8.12 1.76
CA SER A 67 9.89 7.92 2.49
C SER A 67 10.19 6.44 2.72
N ARG A 68 9.21 5.67 3.18
CA ARG A 68 9.40 4.23 3.41
C ARG A 68 9.62 3.46 2.12
N GLY A 69 8.98 3.89 1.03
CA GLY A 69 9.28 3.39 -0.31
C GLY A 69 10.75 3.61 -0.70
N ARG A 70 11.30 4.81 -0.44
CA ARG A 70 12.73 5.10 -0.64
C ARG A 70 13.63 4.24 0.24
N ASP A 71 13.30 4.08 1.52
CA ASP A 71 14.06 3.22 2.45
C ASP A 71 14.13 1.76 1.96
N ALA A 72 13.06 1.29 1.31
CA ALA A 72 12.97 -0.02 0.69
C ALA A 72 13.62 -0.10 -0.71
N ASN A 73 14.24 0.97 -1.20
CA ASN A 73 14.76 1.12 -2.57
C ASN A 73 13.71 0.84 -3.66
N ALA A 74 12.44 1.14 -3.38
CA ALA A 74 11.34 0.97 -4.30
C ALA A 74 11.12 2.23 -5.13
N ARG A 75 10.87 2.07 -6.44
CA ARG A 75 10.45 3.19 -7.32
C ARG A 75 9.02 3.62 -7.03
N TRP A 76 8.20 2.65 -6.63
CA TRP A 76 6.80 2.85 -6.34
C TRP A 76 6.48 2.41 -4.93
N VAL A 77 5.58 3.13 -4.27
CA VAL A 77 4.96 2.67 -3.04
C VAL A 77 3.45 2.64 -3.19
N ILE A 78 2.85 1.53 -2.75
CA ILE A 78 1.41 1.39 -2.56
C ILE A 78 1.13 1.52 -1.07
N HIS A 79 0.25 2.45 -0.71
CA HIS A 79 -0.24 2.57 0.66
C HIS A 79 -1.73 2.87 0.65
N GLY A 80 -2.39 2.64 1.77
CA GLY A 80 -3.82 2.76 1.83
C GLY A 80 -4.39 2.49 3.21
N GLY A 81 -5.71 2.48 3.26
CA GLY A 81 -6.44 2.11 4.46
C GLY A 81 -7.71 1.37 4.13
N TYR A 82 -8.30 0.80 5.17
CA TYR A 82 -9.59 0.15 5.08
C TYR A 82 -10.51 0.62 6.19
N GLN A 83 -11.80 0.70 5.87
CA GLN A 83 -12.86 1.04 6.80
C GLN A 83 -13.91 -0.06 6.77
N GLN A 84 -14.18 -0.66 7.91
CA GLN A 84 -15.26 -1.61 8.10
C GLN A 84 -16.47 -0.91 8.74
N GLN A 85 -17.63 -1.04 8.09
CA GLN A 85 -18.91 -0.57 8.59
C GLN A 85 -19.91 -1.72 8.52
N GLY A 86 -20.12 -2.39 9.66
CA GLY A 86 -20.91 -3.62 9.71
C GLY A 86 -20.29 -4.72 8.84
N SER A 87 -21.02 -5.15 7.81
CA SER A 87 -20.60 -6.16 6.83
C SER A 87 -19.91 -5.57 5.59
N GLN A 88 -19.84 -4.25 5.46
CA GLN A 88 -19.21 -3.59 4.31
C GLN A 88 -17.79 -3.17 4.65
N ILE A 89 -16.89 -3.36 3.68
CA ILE A 89 -15.50 -2.94 3.78
C ILE A 89 -15.20 -2.02 2.61
N ARG A 90 -14.70 -0.82 2.91
CA ARG A 90 -14.16 0.13 1.94
C ARG A 90 -12.65 0.07 2.02
N ILE A 91 -12.00 -0.14 0.88
CA ILE A 91 -10.53 -0.10 0.77
C ILE A 91 -10.16 1.10 -0.10
N THR A 92 -9.17 1.87 0.33
CA THR A 92 -8.55 2.92 -0.47
C THR A 92 -7.07 2.60 -0.62
N ALA A 93 -6.54 2.78 -1.82
CA ALA A 93 -5.14 2.53 -2.14
C ALA A 93 -4.62 3.67 -3.02
N ARG A 94 -3.36 4.01 -2.88
CA ARG A 94 -2.67 5.00 -3.71
C ARG A 94 -1.36 4.42 -4.20
N LEU A 95 -1.04 4.69 -5.45
CA LEU A 95 0.29 4.47 -6.00
C LEU A 95 1.04 5.79 -6.01
N ILE A 96 2.23 5.80 -5.40
CA ILE A 96 3.09 6.97 -5.31
C ILE A 96 4.42 6.69 -6.00
N ASP A 97 4.88 7.64 -6.81
CA ASP A 97 6.26 7.69 -7.29
C ASP A 97 7.17 8.17 -6.14
N THR A 98 8.13 7.35 -5.72
CA THR A 98 8.96 7.64 -4.54
C THR A 98 10.00 8.74 -4.79
N GLU A 99 10.36 9.02 -6.04
CA GLU A 99 11.29 10.10 -6.39
C GLU A 99 10.61 11.45 -6.34
N SER A 100 9.42 11.57 -6.94
CA SER A 100 8.69 12.84 -6.99
C SER A 100 7.76 13.07 -5.80
N GLY A 101 7.38 12.00 -5.08
CA GLY A 101 6.34 12.04 -4.05
C GLY A 101 4.91 12.20 -4.61
N ALA A 102 4.74 12.15 -5.92
CA ALA A 102 3.44 12.34 -6.56
C ALA A 102 2.55 11.11 -6.43
N VAL A 103 1.27 11.32 -6.06
CA VAL A 103 0.23 10.30 -6.21
C VAL A 103 -0.12 10.20 -7.69
N VAL A 104 0.27 9.11 -8.33
CA VAL A 104 0.02 8.88 -9.76
C VAL A 104 -1.29 8.11 -10.02
N ARG A 105 -1.82 7.45 -8.98
CA ARG A 105 -3.11 6.75 -9.01
C ARG A 105 -3.74 6.66 -7.62
N ALA A 106 -5.06 6.77 -7.54
CA ALA A 106 -5.87 6.67 -6.32
C ALA A 106 -7.25 6.07 -6.63
#